data_AF-A0A0N4VZF9-F1
#
_entry.id   AF-A0A0N4VZF9-F1
#
_cell.length_a   1.000
_cell.length_b   1.000
_cell.length_c   1.000
_cell.angle_alpha   90.00
_cell.angle_beta   90.00
_cell.angle_gamma   90.00
#
_symmetry.space_group_name_H-M   'P 1'
#
loop_
_entity.id
_entity.type
_entity.pdbx_description
1 polymer ?
#
loop_
_entity_poly.entity_id
_entity_poly.type
_entity_poly.pdbx_seq_one_letter_code
_entity_poly.pdbx_strand_id
1 'polypeptide(L)'
;MSKPDEPTVVQLEDYKAKNKPNLMTTSYGAPIADKTNVLTVGPRGPMLMQDAVYINEMAHFDRERIPERVVHAKGGGLFLSDYAALVTKQIPTLQMP
;
A
#
# COMPACT_ATOMS: atom_id res chain seq x y z
N MET A 1 -15.72 11.67 -1.43
CA MET A 1 -16.24 10.65 -0.49
C MET A 1 -17.05 9.68 -1.33
N SER A 2 -16.47 8.54 -1.72
CA SER A 2 -17.17 7.47 -2.45
C SER A 2 -18.24 6.86 -1.55
N LYS A 3 -19.35 6.42 -2.13
CA LYS A 3 -20.45 5.79 -1.39
C LYS A 3 -19.95 4.47 -0.78
N PRO A 4 -20.24 4.16 0.50
CA PRO A 4 -19.66 3.02 1.22
C PRO A 4 -20.11 1.63 0.73
N ASP A 5 -21.01 1.54 -0.26
CA ASP A 5 -21.68 0.27 -0.62
C ASP A 5 -21.17 -0.37 -1.92
N GLU A 6 -20.13 0.16 -2.56
CA GLU A 6 -19.57 -0.44 -3.78
C GLU A 6 -18.73 -1.69 -3.43
N PRO A 7 -19.02 -2.88 -4.01
CA PRO A 7 -18.45 -4.14 -3.53
C PRO A 7 -16.93 -4.23 -3.66
N THR A 8 -16.32 -3.52 -4.61
CA THR A 8 -14.87 -3.46 -4.84
C THR A 8 -14.15 -2.64 -3.78
N VAL A 9 -14.73 -1.50 -3.39
CA VAL A 9 -14.20 -0.60 -2.37
C VAL A 9 -14.30 -1.26 -1.00
N VAL A 10 -15.43 -1.92 -0.71
CA VAL A 10 -15.64 -2.65 0.55
C VAL A 10 -14.59 -3.75 0.73
N GLN A 11 -14.29 -4.54 -0.30
CA GLN A 11 -13.26 -5.59 -0.23
C GLN A 11 -11.86 -5.03 0.09
N LEU A 12 -11.51 -3.87 -0.48
CA LEU A 12 -10.23 -3.19 -0.22
C LEU A 12 -10.17 -2.64 1.21
N GLU A 13 -11.28 -2.07 1.69
CA GLU A 13 -11.40 -1.56 3.05
C GLU A 13 -11.28 -2.68 4.09
N ASP A 14 -11.93 -3.83 3.85
CA ASP A 14 -11.85 -5.02 4.70
C ASP A 14 -10.41 -5.57 4.78
N TYR A 15 -9.72 -5.67 3.63
CA TYR A 15 -8.32 -6.09 3.60
C TYR A 15 -7.42 -5.15 4.40
N LYS A 16 -7.64 -3.84 4.28
CA LYS A 16 -6.90 -2.83 5.04
C LYS A 16 -7.20 -2.92 6.53
N ALA A 17 -8.46 -3.15 6.92
CA ALA A 17 -8.86 -3.28 8.31
C ALA A 17 -8.20 -4.49 8.98
N LYS A 18 -8.06 -5.60 8.25
CA LYS A 18 -7.44 -6.83 8.74
C LYS A 18 -5.93 -6.69 9.02
N ASN A 19 -5.24 -5.82 8.29
CA ASN A 19 -3.79 -5.62 8.36
C ASN A 19 -3.37 -4.37 9.17
N LYS A 20 -4.05 -4.07 10.27
CA LYS A 20 -3.67 -2.99 11.20
C LYS A 20 -3.08 -3.56 12.48
N PRO A 21 -1.75 -3.73 12.58
CA PRO A 21 -1.14 -4.17 13.83
C PRO A 21 -1.21 -3.05 14.89
N ASN A 22 -1.54 -3.40 16.13
CA ASN A 22 -1.58 -2.47 17.26
C ASN A 22 -0.19 -2.08 17.79
N LEU A 23 0.85 -2.84 17.42
CA LEU A 23 2.24 -2.61 17.82
C LEU A 23 3.14 -2.54 16.59
N MET A 24 4.20 -1.73 16.69
CA MET A 24 5.27 -1.76 15.69
C MET A 24 6.04 -3.08 15.82
N THR A 25 6.17 -3.78 14.71
CA THR A 25 6.84 -5.07 14.62
C THR A 25 7.82 -5.07 13.45
N THR A 26 8.85 -5.89 13.55
CA THR A 26 9.72 -6.23 12.41
C THR A 26 8.92 -7.01 11.37
N SER A 27 9.45 -7.18 10.14
CA SER A 27 8.75 -7.97 9.11
C SER A 27 8.56 -9.45 9.45
N TYR A 28 9.24 -9.96 10.49
CA TYR A 28 9.03 -11.30 11.06
C TYR A 28 8.03 -11.34 12.24
N GLY A 29 7.43 -10.20 12.60
CA GLY A 29 6.43 -10.09 13.67
C GLY A 29 6.99 -9.87 15.08
N ALA A 30 8.32 -9.75 15.25
CA ALA A 30 8.90 -9.44 16.56
C ALA A 30 8.63 -7.97 16.94
N PRO A 31 8.22 -7.66 18.19
CA PRO A 31 7.92 -6.29 18.62
C PRO A 31 9.17 -5.40 18.65
N ILE A 32 9.01 -4.13 18.27
CA ILE A 32 10.07 -3.12 18.30
C ILE A 32 9.87 -2.23 19.54
N ALA A 33 10.88 -2.15 20.41
CA ALA A 33 10.83 -1.34 21.62
C ALA A 33 11.21 0.13 21.39
N ASP A 34 12.26 0.37 20.60
CA ASP A 34 12.75 1.70 20.23
C ASP A 34 13.03 1.72 18.71
N LYS A 35 12.54 2.76 18.03
CA LYS A 35 12.64 2.94 16.57
C LYS A 35 13.48 4.16 16.19
N THR A 36 13.81 5.04 17.14
CA THR A 36 14.55 6.27 16.85
C THR A 36 16.06 6.11 17.02
N ASN A 37 16.50 5.03 17.65
CA ASN A 37 17.90 4.73 17.91
C ASN A 37 18.35 3.42 17.26
N VAL A 38 19.66 3.31 17.07
CA VAL A 38 20.35 2.10 16.60
C VAL A 38 21.16 1.49 17.75
N LEU A 39 21.36 0.18 17.71
CA LEU A 39 22.14 -0.50 18.73
C LEU A 39 23.65 -0.26 18.53
N THR A 40 24.27 0.39 19.51
CA THR A 40 25.71 0.73 19.49
C THR A 40 26.44 0.17 20.72
N VAL A 41 27.77 0.06 20.63
CA VAL A 41 28.63 -0.25 21.79
C VAL A 41 28.79 1.01 22.65
N GLY A 42 27.78 1.31 23.46
CA GLY A 42 27.72 2.53 24.28
C GLY A 42 27.31 3.78 23.47
N PRO A 43 27.10 4.94 24.12
CA PRO A 43 26.43 6.10 23.52
C PRO A 43 27.12 6.71 22.30
N ARG A 44 28.44 6.52 22.14
CA ARG A 44 29.21 7.02 21.00
C ARG A 44 30.13 5.96 20.39
N GLY A 45 29.83 4.69 20.63
CA GLY A 45 30.56 3.58 20.02
C GLY A 45 30.05 3.22 18.63
N PRO A 46 30.71 2.28 17.96
CA PRO A 46 30.27 1.80 16.65
C PRO A 46 28.92 1.08 16.73
N MET A 47 28.21 1.05 15.61
CA MET A 47 26.98 0.28 15.43
C MET A 47 27.27 -1.22 15.45
N LEU A 48 26.36 -1.98 16.04
CA LEU A 48 26.44 -3.43 16.08
C LEU A 48 25.71 -4.07 14.89
N MET A 49 26.38 -5.01 14.21
CA MET A 49 25.81 -5.78 13.10
C MET A 49 24.61 -6.65 13.53
N GLN A 50 24.49 -6.97 14.82
CA GLN A 50 23.38 -7.76 15.35
C GLN A 50 22.07 -6.97 15.50
N ASP A 51 22.05 -5.68 15.15
CA ASP A 51 20.84 -4.87 15.12
C ASP A 51 19.90 -5.33 13.99
N ALA A 52 19.09 -6.34 14.30
CA ALA A 52 18.15 -6.91 13.36
C ALA A 52 17.04 -5.92 12.96
N VAL A 53 16.68 -4.96 13.82
CA VAL A 53 15.62 -3.98 13.53
C VAL A 53 16.10 -2.97 12.50
N TYR A 54 17.31 -2.44 12.69
CA TYR A 54 17.92 -1.49 11.76
C TYR A 54 18.16 -2.11 10.38
N ILE A 55 18.74 -3.31 10.34
CA ILE A 55 19.03 -4.01 9.08
C ILE A 55 17.75 -4.31 8.31
N ASN A 56 16.69 -4.71 9.00
CA ASN A 56 15.39 -4.99 8.40
C ASN A 56 14.83 -3.75 7.68
N GLU A 57 14.86 -2.60 8.36
CA GLU A 57 14.35 -1.35 7.82
C GLU A 57 15.12 -0.89 6.58
N MET A 58 16.46 -0.85 6.68
CA MET A 58 17.30 -0.39 5.57
C MET A 58 17.23 -1.34 4.38
N ALA A 59 17.19 -2.66 4.62
CA ALA A 59 17.07 -3.64 3.56
C ALA A 59 15.74 -3.54 2.79
N HIS A 60 14.66 -3.15 3.47
CA HIS A 60 13.37 -2.85 2.83
C HIS A 60 13.43 -1.53 2.05
N PHE A 61 13.95 -0.46 2.66
CA PHE A 61 14.07 0.86 2.05
C PHE A 61 14.89 0.82 0.75
N ASP A 62 16.04 0.15 0.76
CA ASP A 62 16.93 0.02 -0.40
C ASP A 62 16.26 -0.67 -1.60
N ARG A 63 15.15 -1.39 -1.38
CA ARG A 63 14.42 -2.18 -2.39
C ARG A 63 13.02 -1.64 -2.70
N GLU A 64 12.68 -0.44 -2.26
CA GLU A 64 11.37 0.15 -2.55
C GLU A 64 11.17 0.47 -4.04
N ARG A 65 12.28 0.70 -4.77
CA ARG A 65 12.20 1.03 -6.19
C ARG A 65 11.91 -0.21 -7.03
N ILE A 66 10.68 -0.26 -7.53
CA ILE A 66 10.24 -1.19 -8.58
C ILE A 66 10.36 -0.47 -9.94
N PRO A 67 10.75 -1.16 -11.03
CA PRO A 67 10.79 -0.55 -12.36
C PRO A 67 9.44 0.07 -12.75
N GLU A 68 9.50 1.27 -13.32
CA GLU A 68 8.32 1.98 -13.80
C GLU A 68 7.76 1.37 -15.11
N ARG A 69 6.52 1.71 -15.45
CA ARG A 69 5.91 1.28 -16.73
C ARG A 69 6.68 1.92 -17.90
N VAL A 70 6.97 1.12 -18.93
CA VAL A 70 7.74 1.53 -20.12
C VAL A 70 7.15 2.77 -20.82
N VAL A 71 5.83 2.96 -20.75
CA VAL A 71 5.11 4.16 -21.21
C VAL A 71 4.03 4.53 -20.18
N HIS A 72 3.64 5.81 -20.14
CA HIS A 72 2.71 6.37 -19.15
C HIS A 72 3.17 6.15 -17.69
N ALA A 73 4.48 6.25 -17.43
CA ALA A 73 5.05 6.11 -16.08
C ALA A 73 4.46 7.10 -15.07
N LYS A 74 4.06 8.29 -15.54
CA LYS A 74 3.40 9.32 -14.75
C LYS A 74 1.89 9.31 -15.01
N GLY A 75 1.11 8.90 -14.01
CA GLY A 75 -0.35 8.93 -14.04
C GLY A 75 -0.92 9.11 -12.62
N GLY A 76 -2.11 9.69 -12.52
CA GLY A 76 -2.90 9.75 -11.29
C GLY A 76 -4.16 8.91 -11.43
N GLY A 77 -4.52 8.15 -10.39
CA GLY A 77 -5.73 7.33 -10.35
C GLY A 77 -6.74 7.88 -9.33
N LEU A 78 -8.02 7.86 -9.69
CA LEU A 78 -9.14 8.09 -8.78
C LEU A 78 -10.16 6.96 -9.00
N PHE A 79 -10.70 6.44 -7.90
CA PHE A 79 -11.88 5.57 -7.96
C PHE A 79 -13.12 6.46 -8.07
N LEU A 80 -13.89 6.31 -9.15
CA LEU A 80 -15.15 7.01 -9.37
C LEU A 80 -16.29 5.99 -9.28
N SER A 81 -17.20 6.18 -8.32
CA SER A 81 -18.34 5.29 -8.12
C SER A 81 -19.47 5.59 -9.12
N ASP A 82 -20.17 4.54 -9.52
CA ASP A 82 -21.16 4.44 -10.59
C ASP A 82 -22.26 5.52 -10.61
N TYR A 83 -22.09 6.51 -11.51
CA TYR A 83 -23.16 7.14 -12.31
C TYR A 83 -22.63 7.78 -13.61
N ALA A 84 -21.31 7.86 -13.81
CA ALA A 84 -20.71 8.51 -14.99
C ALA A 84 -20.69 7.65 -16.27
N ALA A 85 -20.91 6.34 -16.16
CA ALA A 85 -20.99 5.42 -17.29
C ALA A 85 -22.43 4.86 -17.48
N LEU A 86 -23.46 5.60 -17.05
CA LEU A 86 -24.83 5.27 -17.45
C LEU A 86 -24.97 5.44 -18.96
N VAL A 87 -24.86 4.33 -19.69
CA VAL A 87 -25.28 4.20 -21.10
C VAL A 87 -26.78 4.48 -21.14
N THR A 88 -27.16 5.74 -21.33
CA THR A 88 -28.56 6.22 -21.31
C THR A 88 -29.31 6.02 -22.61
N LYS A 89 -28.87 5.11 -23.50
CA LYS A 89 -29.68 4.66 -24.63
C LYS A 89 -29.55 3.16 -24.80
N GLN A 90 -30.64 2.45 -24.54
CA GLN A 90 -30.95 1.22 -25.27
C GLN A 90 -30.64 1.50 -26.75
N ILE A 91 -29.75 0.72 -27.36
CA ILE A 91 -29.57 0.73 -28.80
C ILE A 91 -30.76 -0.08 -29.34
N PRO A 92 -31.80 0.55 -29.93
CA PRO A 92 -32.86 -0.22 -30.54
C PRO A 92 -32.24 -1.01 -31.70
N THR A 93 -32.55 -2.30 -31.74
CA THR A 93 -32.17 -3.24 -32.79
C THR A 93 -32.45 -2.62 -34.15
N LEU A 94 -31.40 -2.49 -34.98
CA LEU A 94 -31.52 -2.12 -36.39
C LEU A 94 -32.34 -3.19 -37.12
N GLN A 95 -33.62 -2.92 -37.31
CA GLN A 95 -34.46 -3.72 -38.19
C GLN A 95 -34.22 -3.19 -39.61
N MET A 96 -33.51 -4.00 -40.41
CA MET A 96 -33.40 -3.85 -41.86
C MET A 96 -34.11 -5.05 -42.51
N PRO A 97 -34.49 -4.94 -43.78
CA PRO A 97 -35.60 -4.18 -44.36
C PRO A 97 -36.99 -4.83 -44.15
#